data_AF-A0A7X9S181-F1
#
_entry.id   AF-A0A7X9S181-F1
#
_cell.length_a   1.000
_cell.length_b   1.000
_cell.length_c   1.000
_cell.angle_alpha   90.00
_cell.angle_beta   90.00
_cell.angle_gamma   90.00
#
_symmetry.space_group_name_H-M   'P 1'
#
loop_
_entity.id
_entity.type
_entity.pdbx_description
1 polymer ?
#
loop_
_entity_poly.entity_id
_entity_poly.type
_entity_poly.pdbx_seq_one_letter_code
_entity_poly.pdbx_strand_id
1 'polypeptide(L)' 'MNDDLLALFFPEGMLDYFDIEDYTNSSTELQIYLKEKDIPPVEYSHLELQK' A
#
# COMPACT_ATOMS: atom_id res chain seq x y z
N MET A 1 -5.30 -8.95 12.75
CA MET A 1 -3.90 -9.23 12.35
C MET A 1 -3.16 -7.91 12.46
N ASN A 2 -1.91 -7.86 12.88
CA ASN A 2 -1.20 -6.56 12.99
C ASN A 2 -0.72 -6.13 11.60
N ASP A 3 -0.99 -4.89 11.20
CA ASP A 3 -0.62 -4.35 9.88
C ASP A 3 0.90 -4.40 9.65
N ASP A 4 1.69 -4.31 10.73
CA ASP A 4 3.14 -4.48 10.72
C ASP A 4 3.61 -5.85 10.18
N LEU A 5 2.80 -6.90 10.35
CA LEU A 5 3.11 -8.23 9.80
C LEU A 5 2.75 -8.36 8.32
N LEU A 6 1.72 -7.63 7.87
CA LEU A 6 1.33 -7.59 6.47
C LEU A 6 2.40 -6.87 5.64
N ALA A 7 3.01 -5.83 6.20
CA ALA A 7 4.11 -5.09 5.58
C ALA A 7 5.30 -5.99 5.16
N LEU A 8 5.53 -7.11 5.86
CA LEU A 8 6.62 -8.05 5.55
C LEU A 8 6.44 -8.80 4.23
N PHE A 9 5.23 -8.86 3.68
CA PHE A 9 4.95 -9.55 2.41
C PHE A 9 5.18 -8.66 1.19
N PHE A 10 5.34 -7.35 1.40
CA PHE A 10 5.44 -6.39 0.32
C PHE A 10 6.89 -6.01 0.03
N PRO A 11 7.22 -5.69 -1.24
CA PRO A 11 8.48 -5.07 -1.57
C PRO A 11 8.72 -3.78 -0.77
N GLU A 12 9.98 -3.48 -0.51
CA GLU A 12 10.40 -2.22 0.10
C GLU A 12 9.85 -1.02 -0.70
N GLY A 13 9.28 -0.05 0.02
CA GLY A 13 8.70 1.17 -0.55
C GLY A 13 7.28 1.04 -1.14
N MET A 14 6.70 -0.17 -1.18
CA MET A 14 5.32 -0.33 -1.70
C MET A 14 4.29 0.41 -0.83
N LEU A 15 4.39 0.27 0.48
CA LEU A 15 3.46 0.92 1.42
C LEU A 15 3.72 2.43 1.60
N ASP A 16 4.76 2.98 0.95
CA ASP A 16 4.94 4.43 0.90
C ASP A 16 3.82 5.08 0.09
N TYR A 17 3.32 4.39 -0.94
CA TYR A 17 2.31 4.87 -1.89
C TYR A 17 0.94 4.20 -1.76
N PHE A 18 0.84 3.09 -1.03
CA PHE A 18 -0.41 2.37 -0.83
C PHE A 18 -0.71 2.19 0.67
N ASP A 19 -1.96 2.39 1.05
CA ASP A 19 -2.50 1.99 2.35
C ASP A 19 -3.15 0.61 2.23
N ILE A 20 -3.05 -0.20 3.30
CA ILE A 20 -3.81 -1.44 3.40
C ILE A 20 -5.23 -1.07 3.81
N GLU A 21 -6.19 -1.29 2.91
CA GLU A 21 -7.59 -0.94 3.12
C GLU A 21 -8.36 -2.09 3.79
N ASP A 22 -8.10 -3.33 3.38
CA ASP A 22 -8.71 -4.53 3.95
C ASP A 22 -7.88 -5.79 3.65
N TYR A 23 -8.19 -6.90 4.30
CA TYR A 23 -7.67 -8.21 3.93
C TYR A 23 -8.69 -9.31 4.23
N THR A 24 -8.75 -10.32 3.36
CA THR A 24 -9.52 -11.53 3.61
C THR A 24 -8.56 -12.72 3.68
N ASN A 25 -8.76 -13.56 4.69
CA ASN A 25 -7.94 -14.74 4.91
C ASN A 25 -8.84 -15.99 4.81
N SER A 26 -8.42 -16.91 3.96
CA SER A 26 -8.99 -18.24 3.79
C SER A 26 -7.95 -19.29 4.16
N SER A 27 -8.37 -20.55 4.31
CA SER A 27 -7.45 -21.66 4.64
C SER A 27 -6.32 -21.87 3.62
N THR A 28 -6.45 -21.34 2.41
CA THR A 28 -5.49 -21.52 1.31
C THR A 28 -4.98 -20.23 0.69
N GLU A 29 -5.54 -19.07 1.07
CA GLU A 29 -5.29 -17.81 0.37
C GLU A 29 -5.39 -16.62 1.33
N LEU A 30 -4.54 -15.62 1.09
CA LEU A 30 -4.62 -14.30 1.70
C LEU A 30 -4.82 -13.29 0.57
N GLN A 31 -5.94 -12.58 0.60
CA GLN A 31 -6.23 -11.47 -0.31
C GLN A 31 -6.03 -10.17 0.47
N ILE A 32 -5.29 -9.23 -0.11
CA ILE A 32 -5.00 -7.93 0.52
C ILE A 32 -5.45 -6.85 -0.44
N TYR A 33 -6.26 -5.92 0.06
CA TYR A 33 -6.79 -4.80 -0.69
C TYR A 33 -5.97 -3.57 -0.35
N LEU A 34 -5.43 -2.94 -1.38
CA LEU A 34 -4.55 -1.78 -1.27
C LEU A 34 -5.22 -0.57 -1.91
N LYS A 35 -5.11 0.57 -1.26
CA LYS A 35 -5.58 1.84 -1.76
C LYS A 35 -4.41 2.76 -2.03
N GLU A 36 -4.34 3.29 -3.25
CA GLU A 36 -3.33 4.28 -3.61
C GLU A 36 -3.55 5.57 -2.83
N LYS A 37 -2.47 6.10 -2.27
CA LYS A 37 -2.44 7.38 -1.59
C LYS A 37 -2.47 8.50 -2.61
N ASP A 38 -3.12 9.61 -2.25
CA ASP A 38 -3.13 10.84 -3.06
C ASP A 38 -1.84 11.65 -2.85
N ILE A 39 -0.69 11.02 -3.13
CA ILE A 39 0.63 11.64 -3.06
C ILE A 39 1.40 11.35 -4.36
N PRO A 40 2.14 12.33 -4.89
CA PRO A 40 3.00 12.06 -6.03
C PRO A 40 4.18 11.16 -5.60
N PRO A 41 4.72 10.34 -6.53
CA PRO A 41 5.99 9.68 -6.29
C PRO A 41 7.05 10.69 -5.85
N VAL A 42 7.93 10.31 -4.92
CA VAL A 42 8.95 11.22 -4.36
C VAL A 42 9.80 11.86 -5.46
N GLU A 43 10.09 11.11 -6.53
CA GLU A 43 10.81 11.58 -7.72
C GLU A 43 10.12 12.73 -8.46
N TYR A 44 8.80 12.85 -8.30
CA TYR A 44 7.93 13.87 -8.88
C TYR A 44 7.32 14.80 -7.83
N SER A 45 7.79 14.76 -6.58
CA SER A 45 7.28 15.61 -5.49
C SER A 45 7.40 17.13 -5.74
N HIS A 46 8.23 17.52 -6.71
CA HIS A 46 8.40 18.89 -7.19
C HIS A 46 7.34 19.32 -8.23
N LEU A 47 6.51 18.38 -8.70
CA LEU A 47 5.40 18.63 -9.61
C LEU A 47 4.12 18.73 -8.79
N GLU A 48 3.39 19.84 -8.92
CA GLU A 48 2.06 19.92 -8.33
C GLU A 48 1.13 18.94 -9.06
N LEU A 49 0.43 18.09 -8.30
CA LEU A 49 -0.63 17.24 -8.80
C LEU A 49 -1.68 18.14 -9.47
N GLN A 50 -1.87 17.99 -10.78
CA GLN A 50 -2.91 18.73 -11.49
C GLN A 50 -4.29 18.22 -11.03
N LYS A 51 -5.08 19.13 -10.48
CA LYS A 51 -6.46 18.90 -10.03
C LYS A 51 -7.45 18.82 -11.18
#